data_AF-A0A1R3Y680-F1
#
_entry.id   AF-A0A1R3Y680-F1
#
_cell.length_a   1.000
_cell.length_b   1.000
_cell.length_c   1.000
_cell.angle_alpha   90.00
_cell.angle_beta   90.00
_cell.angle_gamma   90.00
#
_symmetry.space_group_name_H-M   'P 1'
#
loop_
_entity.id
_entity.type
_entity.pdbx_description
1 polymer ?
#
loop_
_entity_poly.entity_id
_entity_poly.type
_entity_poly.pdbx_seq_one_letter_code
_entity_poly.pdbx_strand_id
1 'polypeptide(L)'
;MCPDGKTIEAEAAHGTVTRHYRVHQKGGETSTNSIASIFAWTRGLAHRAKLDNNARLLDFTQKLEAACIGTVESGMMTKDLALLVHGPKVTRDKYLNTE
;
A
#
# COMPACT_ATOMS: atom_id res chain seq x y z
N MET A 1 -12.89 -4.02 14.04
CA MET A 1 -12.64 -4.26 15.49
C MET A 1 -13.74 -5.16 16.00
N CYS A 2 -13.38 -6.26 16.65
CA CYS A 2 -14.34 -7.19 17.22
C CYS A 2 -15.08 -6.55 18.42
N PRO A 3 -16.23 -7.11 18.86
CA PRO A 3 -17.00 -6.58 19.99
C PRO A 3 -16.22 -6.54 21.31
N ASP A 4 -15.12 -7.29 21.43
CA ASP A 4 -14.24 -7.31 22.60
C ASP A 4 -13.37 -6.05 22.75
N GLY A 5 -13.34 -5.17 21.74
CA GLY A 5 -12.49 -3.98 21.70
C GLY A 5 -10.98 -4.27 21.65
N LYS A 6 -10.58 -5.54 21.50
CA LYS A 6 -9.19 -6.00 21.56
C LYS A 6 -8.74 -6.69 20.29
N THR A 7 -9.62 -7.39 19.60
CA THR A 7 -9.26 -8.17 18.41
C THR A 7 -9.54 -7.35 17.15
N ILE A 8 -8.57 -7.32 16.24
CA ILE A 8 -8.74 -6.72 14.91
C ILE A 8 -8.18 -7.66 13.84
N GLU A 9 -8.73 -7.52 12.64
CA GLU A 9 -8.21 -8.05 11.39
C GLU A 9 -7.96 -6.83 10.48
N ALA A 10 -6.87 -6.87 9.72
CA ALA A 10 -6.46 -5.79 8.83
C ALA A 10 -5.97 -6.38 7.51
N GLU A 11 -6.72 -6.12 6.45
CA GLU A 11 -6.41 -6.55 5.09
C GLU A 11 -6.50 -5.39 4.09
N ALA A 12 -5.96 -5.60 2.90
CA ALA A 12 -6.24 -4.75 1.77
C ALA A 12 -7.66 -5.07 1.26
N ALA A 13 -8.45 -4.04 0.96
CA ALA A 13 -9.82 -4.23 0.46
C ALA A 13 -9.90 -4.80 -0.98
N HIS A 14 -8.77 -4.84 -1.71
CA HIS A 14 -8.72 -5.37 -3.06
C HIS A 14 -8.39 -6.87 -3.07
N GLY A 15 -8.83 -7.58 -4.12
CA GLY A 15 -8.45 -8.97 -4.35
C GLY A 15 -6.99 -9.14 -4.80
N THR A 16 -6.67 -10.34 -5.30
CA THR A 16 -5.30 -10.77 -5.65
C THR A 16 -4.73 -10.17 -6.94
N VAL A 17 -5.43 -9.21 -7.57
CA VAL A 17 -4.99 -8.52 -8.80
C VAL A 17 -4.57 -9.50 -9.91
N THR A 18 -5.36 -10.56 -10.12
CA THR A 18 -5.04 -11.69 -11.01
C THR A 18 -4.61 -11.28 -12.42
N ARG A 19 -5.18 -10.20 -12.97
CA ARG A 19 -4.78 -9.68 -14.29
C ARG A 19 -3.30 -9.28 -14.32
N HIS A 20 -2.83 -8.54 -13.32
CA HIS A 20 -1.42 -8.15 -13.24
C HIS A 20 -0.54 -9.38 -12.99
N TYR A 21 -0.99 -10.31 -12.14
CA TYR A 21 -0.29 -11.56 -11.91
C TYR A 21 -0.07 -12.38 -13.20
N ARG A 22 -1.06 -12.47 -14.09
CA ARG A 22 -0.89 -13.13 -15.40
C ARG A 22 0.10 -12.44 -16.33
N VAL A 23 0.24 -11.11 -16.24
CA VAL A 23 1.26 -10.35 -16.98
C VAL A 23 2.65 -10.65 -16.41
N HIS A 24 2.79 -10.62 -15.08
CA HIS A 24 4.02 -10.98 -14.38
C HIS A 24 4.49 -12.41 -14.71
N GLN A 25 3.57 -13.39 -14.73
CA GLN A 25 3.90 -14.79 -15.11
C GLN A 25 4.49 -14.92 -16.53
N LYS A 26 4.21 -13.98 -17.42
CA LYS A 26 4.76 -13.93 -18.78
C LYS A 26 6.03 -13.09 -18.90
N GLY A 27 6.59 -12.62 -17.78
CA GLY A 27 7.73 -11.70 -17.74
C GLY A 27 7.39 -10.28 -18.17
N GLY A 28 6.10 -9.91 -18.17
CA GLY A 28 5.67 -8.56 -18.51
C GLY A 28 5.75 -7.61 -17.32
N GLU A 29 6.00 -6.34 -17.61
CA GLU A 29 6.04 -5.26 -16.63
C GLU A 29 4.65 -5.04 -15.98
N THR A 30 4.62 -4.85 -14.65
CA THR A 30 3.39 -4.55 -13.91
C THR A 30 3.56 -3.33 -13.00
N SER A 31 2.47 -2.63 -12.72
CA SER A 31 2.43 -1.47 -11.82
C SER A 31 1.23 -1.61 -10.89
N THR A 32 1.36 -2.51 -9.91
CA THR A 32 0.33 -2.81 -8.92
C THR A 32 0.60 -1.97 -7.68
N ASN A 33 -0.40 -1.19 -7.26
CA ASN A 33 -0.31 -0.39 -6.05
C ASN A 33 -0.23 -1.28 -4.80
N SER A 34 0.89 -1.17 -4.06
CA SER A 34 1.15 -1.95 -2.85
C SER A 34 0.77 -1.22 -1.56
N ILE A 35 0.34 0.05 -1.63
CA ILE A 35 0.09 0.90 -0.46
C ILE A 35 -0.99 0.29 0.44
N ALA A 36 -2.08 -0.23 -0.11
CA ALA A 36 -3.14 -0.85 0.68
C ALA A 36 -2.63 -2.10 1.45
N SER A 37 -1.79 -2.93 0.82
CA SER A 37 -1.16 -4.08 1.49
C SER A 37 -0.16 -3.65 2.56
N ILE A 38 0.61 -2.58 2.33
CA ILE A 38 1.49 -1.99 3.36
C ILE A 38 0.66 -1.47 4.54
N PHE A 39 -0.47 -0.80 4.26
CA PHE A 39 -1.34 -0.26 5.29
C PHE A 39 -2.02 -1.36 6.11
N ALA A 40 -2.33 -2.52 5.51
CA ALA A 40 -2.79 -3.69 6.26
C ALA A 40 -1.76 -4.10 7.34
N TRP A 41 -0.47 -4.17 6.97
CA TRP A 41 0.62 -4.43 7.91
C TRP A 41 0.76 -3.35 8.97
N THR A 42 0.83 -2.08 8.60
CA THR A 42 1.03 -0.99 9.57
C THR A 42 -0.14 -0.89 10.55
N ARG A 43 -1.37 -1.12 10.10
CA ARG A 43 -2.56 -1.11 10.97
C ARG A 43 -2.55 -2.27 11.97
N GLY A 44 -2.18 -3.48 11.53
CA GLY A 44 -1.98 -4.62 12.42
C GLY A 44 -0.88 -4.38 13.46
N LEU A 45 0.27 -3.86 13.02
CA LEU A 45 1.40 -3.53 13.89
C LEU A 45 1.08 -2.38 14.85
N ALA A 46 0.37 -1.35 14.41
CA ALA A 46 -0.02 -0.22 15.26
C ALA A 46 -0.99 -0.67 16.36
N HIS A 47 -1.87 -1.62 16.07
CA HIS A 47 -2.74 -2.22 17.08
C HIS A 47 -1.96 -3.06 18.09
N ARG A 48 -1.02 -3.89 17.62
CA ARG A 48 -0.10 -4.63 18.50
C ARG A 48 0.69 -3.68 19.40
N ALA A 49 1.21 -2.59 18.83
CA ALA A 49 1.93 -1.55 19.56
C ALA A 49 1.10 -0.93 20.68
N LYS A 50 -0.19 -0.66 20.44
CA LYS A 50 -1.12 -0.15 21.47
C LYS A 50 -1.35 -1.15 22.59
N LEU A 51 -1.54 -2.43 22.27
CA LEU A 51 -1.74 -3.48 23.27
C LEU A 51 -0.49 -3.72 24.14
N ASP A 52 0.70 -3.54 23.57
CA ASP A 52 1.98 -3.74 24.26
C ASP A 52 2.55 -2.47 24.88
N ASN A 53 1.87 -1.33 24.75
CA ASN A 53 2.41 -0.01 25.10
C ASN A 53 3.80 0.25 24.48
N ASN A 54 4.00 -0.20 23.23
CA ASN A 54 5.27 -0.11 22.52
C ASN A 54 5.32 1.13 21.61
N ALA A 55 5.77 2.25 22.17
CA ALA A 55 5.87 3.52 21.44
C ALA A 55 6.80 3.46 20.21
N ARG A 56 7.86 2.64 20.25
CA ARG A 56 8.80 2.50 19.13
C ARG A 56 8.16 1.83 17.92
N LEU A 57 7.35 0.79 18.16
CA LEU A 57 6.61 0.14 17.09
C LEU A 57 5.53 1.06 16.51
N LEU A 58 4.84 1.83 17.35
CA LEU A 58 3.85 2.80 16.89
C LEU A 58 4.50 3.87 15.98
N ASP A 59 5.62 4.45 16.42
CA ASP A 59 6.40 5.43 15.64
C ASP A 59 6.85 4.86 14.28
N PHE A 60 7.35 3.61 14.25
CA PHE A 60 7.70 2.92 13.02
C PHE A 60 6.50 2.84 12.04
N THR A 61 5.34 2.42 12.51
CA THR A 61 4.15 2.29 11.65
C THR A 61 3.70 3.63 11.08
N GLN A 62 3.74 4.70 11.89
CA GLN A 62 3.38 6.05 11.45
C GLN A 62 4.38 6.58 10.42
N LYS A 63 5.67 6.37 10.63
CA LYS A 63 6.72 6.75 9.68
C LYS A 63 6.60 5.99 8.36
N LEU A 64 6.26 4.71 8.40
CA LEU A 64 6.07 3.92 7.18
C LEU A 64 4.84 4.41 6.38
N GLU A 65 3.71 4.67 7.05
CA GLU A 65 2.52 5.25 6.39
C GLU A 65 2.85 6.63 5.79
N ALA A 66 3.56 7.49 6.53
CA ALA A 66 3.98 8.81 6.05
C ALA A 66 4.94 8.72 4.87
N ALA A 67 5.87 7.75 4.87
CA ALA A 67 6.79 7.53 3.75
C ALA A 67 6.06 7.11 2.48
N CYS A 68 5.04 6.24 2.57
CA CYS A 68 4.20 5.88 1.43
C CYS A 68 3.49 7.10 0.83
N ILE A 69 2.90 7.95 1.68
CA ILE A 69 2.21 9.18 1.25
C ILE A 69 3.22 10.15 0.60
N GLY A 70 4.34 10.43 1.29
CA GLY A 70 5.37 11.33 0.78
C GLY A 70 5.99 10.86 -0.53
N THR A 71 6.10 9.54 -0.76
CA THR A 71 6.55 8.97 -2.03
C THR A 71 5.60 9.36 -3.16
N VAL A 72 4.29 9.16 -2.98
CA VAL A 72 3.28 9.55 -3.98
C VAL A 72 3.26 11.05 -4.21
N GLU A 73 3.30 11.86 -3.14
CA GLU A 73 3.32 13.32 -3.21
C GLU A 73 4.57 13.88 -3.90
N SER A 74 5.70 13.17 -3.83
CA SER A 74 6.92 13.50 -4.57
C SER A 74 6.86 13.17 -6.08
N GLY A 75 5.74 12.61 -6.55
CA GLY A 75 5.51 12.22 -7.94
C GLY A 75 5.87 10.76 -8.26
N MET A 76 6.35 10.00 -7.28
CA MET A 76 6.66 8.58 -7.42
C MET A 76 5.42 7.74 -7.11
N MET A 77 4.71 7.28 -8.14
CA MET A 77 3.44 6.59 -7.96
C MET A 77 3.24 5.44 -8.96
N THR A 78 2.33 4.53 -8.64
CA THR A 78 1.92 3.44 -9.55
C THR A 78 0.92 3.93 -10.60
N LYS A 79 0.73 3.13 -11.64
CA LYS A 79 -0.03 3.50 -12.84
C LYS A 79 -1.48 3.86 -12.54
N ASP A 80 -2.11 3.20 -11.58
CA ASP A 80 -3.47 3.50 -11.11
C ASP A 80 -3.58 4.94 -10.59
N LEU A 81 -2.62 5.39 -9.76
CA LEU A 81 -2.60 6.76 -9.24
C LEU A 81 -2.26 7.78 -10.33
N ALA A 82 -1.29 7.46 -11.19
CA ALA A 82 -0.92 8.33 -12.30
C ALA A 82 -2.08 8.54 -13.29
N LEU A 83 -2.93 7.53 -13.49
CA LEU A 83 -4.17 7.64 -14.28
C LEU A 83 -5.18 8.60 -13.65
N LEU A 84 -5.25 8.70 -12.33
CA LEU A 84 -6.12 9.67 -11.64
C LEU A 84 -5.64 11.11 -11.82
N VAL A 85 -4.32 11.33 -11.82
CA VAL A 85 -3.72 12.67 -11.94
C VAL A 85 -3.65 13.16 -13.38
N HIS A 86 -3.24 12.29 -14.31
CA HIS A 86 -2.94 12.66 -15.70
C HIS A 86 -3.99 12.19 -16.73
N GLY A 87 -4.99 11.41 -16.29
CA GLY A 87 -6.03 10.86 -17.14
C GLY A 87 -5.55 9.70 -18.04
N PRO A 88 -6.38 9.26 -19.00
CA PRO A 88 -6.17 8.03 -19.77
C PRO A 88 -4.97 8.08 -20.74
N LYS A 89 -4.40 9.26 -20.98
CA LYS A 89 -3.23 9.46 -21.85
C LYS A 89 -1.91 9.51 -21.07
N VAL A 90 -1.86 8.87 -19.89
CA VAL A 90 -0.67 8.81 -19.06
C VAL A 90 0.50 8.17 -19.82
N THR A 91 1.65 8.85 -19.80
CA THR A 91 2.88 8.38 -20.44
C THR A 91 3.70 7.52 -19.46
N ARG A 92 4.58 6.65 -19.99
CA ARG A 92 5.33 5.67 -19.19
C ARG A 92 6.23 6.32 -18.14
N ASP A 93 6.69 7.56 -18.36
CA ASP A 93 7.52 8.34 -17.44
C ASP A 93 6.78 8.85 -16.19
N LYS A 94 5.45 8.74 -16.15
CA LYS A 94 4.63 9.24 -15.04
C LYS A 94 4.31 8.21 -13.96
N TYR A 95 4.78 6.97 -14.10
CA TYR A 95 4.55 5.93 -13.10
C TYR A 95 5.71 4.95 -12.99
N LEU A 96 5.77 4.27 -11.84
CA LEU A 96 6.77 3.25 -11.52
C LEU A 96 6.21 1.84 -11.72
N ASN A 97 7.08 0.88 -11.99
CA ASN A 97 6.74 -0.55 -12.02
C ASN A 97 6.84 -1.16 -10.61
N THR A 98 6.47 -2.43 -10.50
CA THR A 98 6.43 -3.21 -9.25
C THR A 98 7.66 -4.11 -9.11
N GLU A 99 8.77 -3.74 -9.74
CA GLU A 99 10.04 -4.50 -9.72
C GLU A 99 10.99 -3.99 -8.63
#